data_AF-A0A1G9WUC7-F1
#
_entry.id   AF-A0A1G9WUC7-F1
#
_cell.length_a   1.000
_cell.length_b   1.000
_cell.length_c   1.000
_cell.angle_alpha   90.00
_cell.angle_beta   90.00
_cell.angle_gamma   90.00
#
_symmetry.space_group_name_H-M   'P 1'
#
loop_
_entity.id
_entity.type
_entity.pdbx_description
1 polymer ?
#
loop_
_entity_poly.entity_id
_entity_poly.type
_entity_poly.pdbx_seq_one_letter_code
_entity_poly.pdbx_strand_id
1 'polypeptide(L)'
;MIISGKQIQNVLKVYSDNHQVKKTKPDKAGQAQGKDEVVLSSQAQEFAQILQDIKNLPDVREEKVKEITERIASGNYRVEAGVVAEKMIGRIIADKMQQEGT
;
A
#
# COMPACT_ATOMS: atom_id res chain seq x y z
N MET A 1 1.48 9.39 6.56
CA MET A 1 2.00 8.64 5.40
C MET A 1 0.77 8.14 4.65
N ILE A 2 0.48 8.64 3.45
CA ILE A 2 -0.70 8.24 2.67
C ILE A 2 -0.20 7.20 1.68
N ILE A 3 -0.40 5.92 1.97
CA ILE A 3 -0.07 4.84 1.04
C ILE A 3 -1.30 4.66 0.16
N SER A 4 -1.19 4.97 -1.13
CA SER A 4 -2.28 4.84 -2.09
C SER A 4 -2.42 3.39 -2.54
N GLY A 5 -3.66 2.87 -2.64
CA GLY A 5 -3.92 1.52 -3.14
C GLY A 5 -3.34 1.26 -4.55
N LYS A 6 -3.18 2.32 -5.37
CA LYS A 6 -2.49 2.23 -6.67
C LYS A 6 -1.00 1.93 -6.53
N GLN A 7 -0.33 2.44 -5.49
CA GLN A 7 1.08 2.16 -5.21
C GLN A 7 1.27 0.68 -4.86
N ILE A 8 0.34 0.10 -4.10
CA ILE A 8 0.36 -1.33 -3.74
C ILE A 8 0.13 -2.21 -4.98
N GLN A 9 -0.79 -1.82 -5.87
CA GLN A 9 -1.04 -2.55 -7.12
C GLN A 9 0.18 -2.55 -8.06
N ASN A 10 0.90 -1.42 -8.15
CA ASN A 10 2.09 -1.33 -8.99
C ASN A 10 3.22 -2.24 -8.48
N VAL A 11 3.41 -2.31 -7.15
CA VAL A 11 4.38 -3.25 -6.55
C VAL A 11 3.98 -4.70 -6.83
N LEU A 12 2.69 -5.05 -6.66
CA LEU A 12 2.19 -6.40 -6.95
C LEU A 12 2.41 -6.81 -8.42
N LYS A 13 2.22 -5.86 -9.36
CA LYS A 13 2.45 -6.08 -10.78
C LYS A 13 3.92 -6.39 -11.08
N VAL A 14 4.85 -5.62 -10.51
CA VAL A 14 6.31 -5.84 -10.68
C VAL A 14 6.74 -7.20 -10.14
N TYR A 15 6.23 -7.61 -8.98
CA TYR A 15 6.53 -8.94 -8.42
C TYR A 15 5.96 -10.09 -9.27
N SER A 16 4.77 -9.88 -9.86
CA SER A 16 4.13 -10.86 -10.75
C SER A 16 4.80 -10.95 -12.12
N ASP A 17 5.29 -9.82 -12.67
CA ASP A 17 6.01 -9.79 -13.95
C ASP A 17 7.39 -10.46 -13.85
N ASN A 18 8.08 -10.31 -12.71
CA ASN A 18 9.39 -10.93 -12.48
C ASN A 18 9.34 -12.48 -12.36
N HIS A 19 8.14 -13.06 -12.23
CA HIS A 19 7.93 -14.52 -12.19
C HIS A 19 7.24 -15.08 -13.46
N GLN A 20 7.09 -14.28 -14.52
CA GLN A 20 6.63 -14.76 -15.83
C GLN A 20 7.79 -15.50 -16.53
N VAL A 21 8.07 -16.73 -16.12
CA VAL A 21 8.86 -17.65 -16.94
C VAL A 21 8.08 -17.88 -18.23
N LYS A 22 8.63 -17.35 -19.33
CA LYS A 22 8.18 -17.44 -20.72
C LYS A 22 7.10 -18.50 -20.98
N LYS A 23 5.86 -18.05 -21.19
CA LYS A 23 4.86 -18.87 -21.91
C LYS A 23 5.28 -18.99 -23.38
N THR A 24 6.16 -19.93 -23.70
CA THR A 24 6.23 -20.46 -25.06
C THR A 24 4.97 -21.28 -25.30
N LYS A 25 4.16 -20.85 -26.28
CA LYS A 25 2.97 -21.58 -26.77
C LYS A 25 3.32 -23.06 -26.97
N PRO A 26 2.61 -24.02 -26.34
CA PRO A 26 2.73 -25.40 -26.75
C PRO A 26 1.73 -25.68 -27.86
N ASP A 27 2.26 -26.17 -28.97
CA ASP A 27 1.53 -26.99 -29.92
C ASP A 27 0.89 -28.20 -29.21
N LYS A 28 -0.18 -28.71 -29.81
CA LYS A 28 -1.10 -29.70 -29.27
C LYS A 28 -0.44 -30.96 -28.68
N ALA A 29 -1.19 -31.55 -27.74
CA ALA A 29 -1.22 -32.95 -27.29
C ALA A 29 -0.47 -33.29 -25.99
N GLY A 30 -1.21 -33.88 -25.04
CA GLY A 30 -0.66 -34.58 -23.88
C GLY A 30 -1.35 -34.17 -22.58
N GLN A 31 -2.22 -35.04 -22.06
CA GLN A 31 -2.72 -34.98 -20.70
C GLN A 31 -1.54 -34.96 -19.71
N ALA A 32 -1.35 -33.84 -19.02
CA ALA A 32 -0.63 -33.81 -17.76
C ALA A 32 -1.53 -33.10 -16.75
N GLN A 33 -2.33 -33.88 -16.02
CA GLN A 33 -2.91 -33.45 -14.74
C GLN A 33 -1.78 -33.38 -13.71
N GLY A 34 -0.78 -32.52 -13.94
CA GLY A 34 0.04 -31.98 -12.87
C GLY A 34 -0.73 -30.80 -12.32
N LYS A 35 -1.12 -30.84 -11.04
CA LYS A 35 -1.55 -29.60 -10.39
C LYS A 35 -0.33 -28.70 -10.39
N ASP A 36 -0.31 -27.71 -11.27
CA ASP A 36 0.65 -26.61 -11.18
C ASP A 36 0.45 -25.96 -9.81
N GLU A 37 1.34 -26.30 -8.88
CA GLU A 37 1.32 -25.77 -7.53
C GLU A 37 2.06 -24.44 -7.52
N VAL A 38 1.32 -23.36 -7.32
CA VAL A 38 1.88 -22.01 -7.19
C VAL A 38 2.33 -21.83 -5.75
N VAL A 39 3.60 -22.12 -5.47
CA VAL A 39 4.21 -21.82 -4.17
C VAL A 39 4.62 -20.35 -4.15
N LEU A 40 3.87 -19.51 -3.43
CA LEU A 40 4.28 -18.12 -3.16
C LEU A 40 5.60 -18.13 -2.37
N SER A 41 6.53 -17.25 -2.75
CA SER A 41 7.73 -17.01 -1.94
C SER A 41 7.36 -16.61 -0.52
N SER A 42 8.24 -16.89 0.45
CA SER A 42 8.01 -16.52 1.86
C SER A 42 7.71 -15.03 2.01
N GLN A 43 8.41 -14.17 1.25
CA GLN A 43 8.19 -12.73 1.27
C GLN A 43 6.79 -12.34 0.76
N ALA A 44 6.26 -13.06 -0.24
CA ALA A 44 4.92 -12.79 -0.75
C ALA A 44 3.83 -13.18 0.27
N GLN A 45 4.06 -14.25 1.04
CA GLN A 45 3.15 -14.68 2.10
C GLN A 45 3.16 -13.68 3.27
N GLU A 46 4.34 -13.25 3.72
CA GLU A 46 4.49 -12.21 4.75
C GLU A 46 3.83 -10.90 4.34
N PHE A 47 4.03 -10.47 3.09
CA PHE A 47 3.42 -9.26 2.56
C PHE A 47 1.89 -9.37 2.49
N ALA A 48 1.36 -10.52 2.07
CA ALA A 48 -0.08 -10.77 2.04
C ALA A 48 -0.70 -10.70 3.45
N GLN A 49 -0.01 -11.23 4.46
CA GLN A 49 -0.44 -11.14 5.86
C GLN A 49 -0.47 -9.69 6.33
N ILE A 50 0.59 -8.92 6.10
CA ILE A 50 0.66 -7.49 6.47
C ILE A 50 -0.45 -6.69 5.77
N LEU A 51 -0.73 -6.96 4.49
CA LEU A 51 -1.83 -6.32 3.78
C LEU A 51 -3.19 -6.66 4.37
N GLN A 52 -3.38 -7.91 4.80
CA GLN A 52 -4.62 -8.33 5.45
C GLN A 52 -4.80 -7.63 6.78
N ASP A 53 -3.72 -7.50 7.56
CA ASP A 53 -3.72 -6.79 8.84
C ASP A 53 -4.04 -5.31 8.63
N ILE A 54 -3.43 -4.65 7.63
CA ILE A 54 -3.72 -3.25 7.28
C ILE A 54 -5.19 -3.07 6.88
N LYS A 55 -5.79 -4.00 6.13
CA LYS A 55 -7.20 -3.93 5.74
C LYS A 55 -8.15 -4.12 6.94
N ASN A 56 -7.73 -4.88 7.93
CA ASN A 56 -8.51 -5.13 9.15
C ASN A 56 -8.37 -4.02 10.19
N LEU A 57 -7.43 -3.08 10.00
CA LEU A 57 -7.30 -1.92 10.88
C LEU A 57 -8.55 -1.04 10.78
N PRO A 58 -8.99 -0.45 11.91
CA PRO A 58 -10.11 0.47 11.90
C PRO A 58 -9.76 1.73 11.09
N ASP A 59 -10.72 2.22 10.32
CA ASP A 59 -10.60 3.46 9.54
C ASP A 59 -10.27 4.66 10.45
N VAL A 60 -10.76 4.64 11.68
CA VAL A 60 -10.54 5.68 12.69
C VAL A 60 -9.71 5.13 13.85
N ARG A 61 -8.62 5.83 14.17
CA ARG A 61 -7.80 5.56 15.36
C ARG A 61 -8.33 6.34 16.55
N GLU A 62 -9.37 5.82 17.19
CA GLU A 62 -10.10 6.46 18.30
C GLU A 62 -9.19 6.96 19.43
N GLU A 63 -8.19 6.15 19.83
CA GLU A 63 -7.19 6.53 20.83
C GLU A 63 -6.49 7.86 20.47
N LYS A 64 -6.04 7.98 19.21
CA LYS A 64 -5.31 9.16 18.74
C LYS A 64 -6.22 10.38 18.65
N VAL A 65 -7.46 10.19 18.24
CA VAL A 65 -8.46 11.26 18.18
C VAL A 65 -8.74 11.78 19.58
N LYS A 66 -8.93 10.89 20.55
CA LYS A 66 -9.16 11.24 21.95
C LYS A 66 -7.98 12.02 22.54
N GLU A 67 -6.76 11.51 22.39
CA GLU A 67 -5.54 12.17 22.88
C GLU A 67 -5.41 13.60 22.33
N ILE A 68 -5.61 13.78 21.03
CA ILE A 68 -5.50 15.11 20.40
C ILE A 68 -6.63 16.03 20.88
N THR A 69 -7.85 15.52 20.97
CA THR A 69 -9.01 16.27 21.46
C THR A 69 -8.78 16.80 22.88
N GLU A 70 -8.26 15.95 23.77
CA GLU A 70 -7.92 16.34 25.15
C GLU A 70 -6.81 17.40 25.20
N ARG A 71 -5.79 17.28 24.34
CA ARG A 71 -4.72 18.29 24.20
C ARG A 71 -5.25 19.63 23.70
N ILE A 72 -6.23 19.61 22.79
CA ILE A 72 -6.89 20.83 22.31
C ILE A 72 -7.71 21.46 23.43
N ALA A 73 -8.53 20.68 24.14
CA ALA A 73 -9.38 21.16 25.23
C ALA A 73 -8.56 21.75 26.40
N SER A 74 -7.40 21.17 26.69
CA SER A 74 -6.48 21.67 27.73
C SER A 74 -5.62 22.88 27.28
N GLY A 75 -5.75 23.34 26.03
CA GLY A 75 -4.93 24.44 25.50
C GLY A 75 -3.45 24.07 25.25
N ASN A 76 -3.10 22.80 25.41
CA ASN A 76 -1.73 22.28 25.27
C ASN A 76 -1.42 21.75 23.86
N TYR A 77 -2.33 21.97 22.93
CA TYR A 77 -2.10 21.68 21.52
C TYR A 77 -1.34 22.85 20.87
N ARG A 78 -0.02 22.66 20.69
CA ARG A 78 0.86 23.60 19.99
C ARG A 78 1.44 22.94 18.75
N VAL A 79 1.32 23.60 17.62
CA VAL A 79 1.89 23.17 16.34
C VAL A 79 2.72 24.33 15.79
N GLU A 80 3.96 24.03 15.43
CA GLU A 80 4.87 24.99 14.81
C GLU A 80 4.37 25.38 13.41
N ALA A 81 4.34 26.67 13.12
CA ALA A 81 3.86 27.19 11.82
C ALA A 81 4.64 26.60 10.63
N GLY A 82 5.95 26.34 10.80
CA GLY A 82 6.78 25.71 9.78
C GLY A 82 6.32 24.30 9.40
N VAL A 83 5.84 23.52 10.37
CA VAL A 83 5.31 22.16 10.14
C VAL A 83 4.02 22.23 9.33
N VAL A 84 3.17 23.22 9.57
CA VAL A 84 1.94 23.43 8.79
C VAL A 84 2.29 23.76 7.34
N ALA A 85 3.20 24.71 7.12
CA ALA A 85 3.65 25.10 5.77
C ALA A 85 4.29 23.92 5.01
N GLU A 86 5.14 23.14 5.67
CA GLU A 86 5.75 21.93 5.10
C GLU A 86 4.67 20.94 4.62
N LYS A 87 3.65 20.68 5.45
CA LYS A 87 2.56 19.75 5.09
C LYS A 87 1.69 20.29 3.96
N MET A 88 1.43 21.59 3.91
CA MET A 88 0.70 22.22 2.81
C MET A 88 1.46 22.06 1.48
N ILE A 89 2.74 22.41 1.44
CA ILE A 89 3.58 22.31 0.24
C ILE A 89 3.74 20.85 -0.18
N GLY A 90 4.06 19.96 0.77
CA GLY A 90 4.20 18.53 0.50
C GLY A 90 2.93 17.92 -0.07
N ARG A 91 1.75 18.38 0.37
CA ARG A 91 0.47 17.93 -0.18
C ARG A 91 0.29 18.38 -1.63
N ILE A 92 0.56 19.65 -1.93
CA ILE A 92 0.46 20.20 -3.29
C ILE A 92 1.38 19.47 -4.27
N ILE A 93 2.61 19.17 -3.86
CA ILE A 93 3.57 18.43 -4.69
C ILE A 93 3.07 16.99 -4.93
N ALA A 94 2.61 16.30 -3.88
CA ALA A 94 2.10 14.94 -4.01
C ALA A 94 0.87 14.85 -4.93
N ASP A 95 -0.05 15.82 -4.84
CA ASP A 95 -1.23 15.89 -5.70
C ASP A 95 -0.84 16.15 -7.17
N LYS A 96 0.14 17.02 -7.45
CA LYS A 96 0.67 17.23 -8.81
C LYS A 96 1.30 15.99 -9.41
N MET A 97 2.13 15.27 -8.65
CA MET A 97 2.77 14.04 -9.12
C MET A 97 1.76 12.93 -9.46
N GLN A 98 0.58 12.92 -8.82
CA GLN A 98 -0.48 11.98 -9.15
C GLN A 98 -1.25 12.36 -10.44
N GLN A 99 -1.27 13.63 -10.81
CA GLN A 99 -1.92 14.12 -12.04
C GLN A 99 -1.05 13.90 -13.29
N GLU A 100 0.27 14.01 -13.17
CA GLU A 100 1.20 13.79 -14.30
C GLU A 100 1.44 12.30 -14.63
N GLY A 101 1.02 11.39 -13.75
CA GLY A 101 1.12 9.94 -13.95
C GLY A 101 -0.13 9.26 -14.51
N THR A 102 -1.12 10.03 -14.99
CA THR A 102 -2.29 9.54 -15.74
C THR A 102 -2.24 10.07 -17.15
#